data_AF-A0A497NHN1-F1
#
_entry.id   AF-A0A497NHN1-F1
#
_cell.length_a   1.000
_cell.length_b   1.000
_cell.length_c   1.000
_cell.angle_alpha   90.00
_cell.angle_beta   90.00
_cell.angle_gamma   90.00
#
_symmetry.space_group_name_H-M   'P 1'
#
loop_
_entity.id
_entity.type
_entity.pdbx_description
1 polymer ?
#
loop_
_entity_poly.entity_id
_entity_poly.type
_entity_poly.pdbx_seq_one_letter_code
_entity_poly.pdbx_strand_id
1 'polypeptide(L)'
;MASLYGGLLRVPMSEPNWADAYQAIATGIGVLLANVFFLTIQFYASLTRSGRLGALDKGLVVAATISSVAALTLWGFLEPVHGVYMRVLEARGLLAEHMEVPMLAATAVLAMAIVGYISCVNFSLLSRRLSMSADPVIAGRYGYALWGMVLMALAVTLTLAYPVVLMAGLGHLLMLLTVVRAIMFIAASILVYLGVAGPRWFVERLARKGGQAR
;
A
#
# COMPACT_ATOMS: atom_id res chain seq x y z
N MET A 1 -1.87 -35.05 23.35
CA MET A 1 -0.93 -34.07 22.77
C MET A 1 0.06 -34.67 21.76
N ALA A 2 0.44 -35.95 21.83
CA ALA A 2 1.31 -36.59 20.82
C ALA A 2 0.61 -36.98 19.50
N SER A 3 -0.72 -37.02 19.45
CA SER A 3 -1.48 -37.43 18.24
C SER A 3 -1.79 -36.32 17.24
N LEU A 4 -1.63 -35.03 17.60
CA LEU A 4 -1.80 -33.91 16.65
C LEU A 4 -0.58 -33.69 15.74
N TYR A 5 0.59 -34.21 16.12
CA TYR A 5 1.85 -34.04 15.37
C TYR A 5 2.20 -35.22 14.46
N GLY A 6 1.51 -36.37 14.60
CA GLY A 6 1.82 -37.59 13.82
C GLY A 6 1.57 -37.47 12.31
N GLY A 7 0.79 -36.47 11.88
CA GLY A 7 0.51 -36.21 10.47
C GLY A 7 1.51 -35.28 9.78
N LEU A 8 2.44 -34.65 10.50
CA LEU A 8 3.41 -33.69 9.96
C LEU A 8 4.68 -34.35 9.38
N LEU A 9 4.88 -35.65 9.59
CA LEU A 9 6.08 -36.38 9.19
C LEU A 9 6.14 -36.79 7.70
N ARG A 10 5.09 -36.56 6.91
CA ARG A 10 5.00 -37.02 5.50
C ARG A 10 5.19 -35.93 4.44
N VAL A 11 5.21 -34.66 4.83
CA VAL A 11 5.62 -33.56 3.94
C VAL A 11 7.03 -33.19 4.38
N PRO A 12 8.05 -33.22 3.51
CA PRO A 12 9.36 -32.71 3.90
C PRO A 12 9.17 -31.23 4.25
N MET A 13 9.14 -30.91 5.54
CA MET A 13 9.23 -29.53 5.99
C MET A 13 10.61 -29.06 5.57
N SER A 14 10.67 -28.25 4.51
CA SER A 14 11.85 -27.45 4.24
C SER A 14 12.12 -26.62 5.50
N GLU A 15 13.39 -26.56 5.93
CA GLU A 15 13.83 -25.75 7.07
C GLU A 15 13.21 -24.34 7.05
N PRO A 16 12.98 -23.70 8.22
CA PRO A 16 12.43 -22.37 8.31
C PRO A 16 13.17 -21.43 7.36
N ASN A 17 12.50 -21.08 6.27
CA ASN A 17 13.10 -20.33 5.20
C ASN A 17 13.10 -18.85 5.60
N TRP A 18 14.27 -18.35 6.03
CA TRP A 18 14.46 -16.94 6.41
C TRP A 18 13.99 -15.96 5.33
N ALA A 19 13.97 -16.38 4.06
CA ALA A 19 13.44 -15.60 2.95
C ALA A 19 11.92 -15.35 3.08
N ASP A 20 11.15 -16.34 3.50
CA ASP A 20 9.70 -16.23 3.67
C ASP A 20 9.38 -15.32 4.88
N ALA A 21 10.15 -15.45 5.98
CA ALA A 21 10.05 -14.56 7.14
C ALA A 21 10.45 -13.11 6.82
N TYR A 22 11.44 -12.90 5.94
CA TYR A 22 11.80 -11.57 5.47
C TYR A 22 10.70 -10.95 4.60
N GLN A 23 10.15 -11.72 3.66
CA GLN A 23 9.06 -11.27 2.78
C GLN A 23 7.81 -10.87 3.56
N ALA A 24 7.47 -11.65 4.58
CA ALA A 24 6.44 -11.37 5.57
C ALA A 24 6.62 -10.02 6.29
N ILE A 25 7.78 -9.83 6.91
CA ILE A 25 8.14 -8.61 7.64
C ILE A 25 8.11 -7.39 6.70
N ALA A 26 8.70 -7.53 5.52
CA ALA A 26 8.70 -6.48 4.51
C ALA A 26 7.28 -6.10 4.07
N THR A 27 6.36 -7.07 4.03
CA THR A 27 4.95 -6.82 3.71
C THR A 27 4.24 -6.07 4.82
N GLY A 28 4.37 -6.50 6.08
CA GLY A 28 3.76 -5.83 7.24
C GLY A 28 4.26 -4.39 7.41
N ILE A 29 5.59 -4.19 7.32
CA ILE A 29 6.22 -2.86 7.35
C ILE A 29 5.75 -2.02 6.14
N GLY A 30 5.64 -2.63 4.96
CA GLY A 30 5.14 -1.98 3.76
C GLY A 30 3.70 -1.45 3.91
N VAL A 31 2.79 -2.23 4.52
CA VAL A 31 1.41 -1.81 4.79
C VAL A 31 1.37 -0.66 5.80
N LEU A 32 2.18 -0.72 6.86
CA LEU A 32 2.31 0.39 7.83
C LEU A 32 2.78 1.68 7.15
N LEU A 33 3.87 1.62 6.38
CA LEU A 33 4.40 2.75 5.64
C LEU A 33 3.37 3.32 4.66
N ALA A 34 2.64 2.46 3.95
CA ALA A 34 1.59 2.89 3.03
C ALA A 34 0.46 3.61 3.77
N ASN A 35 -0.03 3.06 4.88
CA ASN A 35 -1.08 3.69 5.70
C ASN A 35 -0.64 5.05 6.25
N VAL A 36 0.59 5.14 6.78
CA VAL A 36 1.16 6.41 7.26
C VAL A 36 1.24 7.41 6.11
N PHE A 37 1.72 6.98 4.94
CA PHE A 37 1.80 7.84 3.76
C PHE A 37 0.41 8.36 3.35
N PHE A 38 -0.58 7.47 3.21
CA PHE A 38 -1.94 7.84 2.79
C PHE A 38 -2.62 8.77 3.79
N LEU A 39 -2.48 8.52 5.09
CA LEU A 39 -2.98 9.43 6.12
C LEU A 39 -2.29 10.79 6.05
N THR A 40 -0.98 10.83 5.82
CA THR A 40 -0.22 12.08 5.74
C THR A 40 -0.73 12.96 4.58
N ILE A 41 -0.90 12.39 3.39
CA ILE A 41 -1.41 13.14 2.23
C ILE A 41 -2.88 13.57 2.43
N GLN A 42 -3.68 12.75 3.10
CA GLN A 42 -5.07 13.07 3.41
C GLN A 42 -5.17 14.22 4.40
N PHE A 43 -4.38 14.19 5.49
CA PHE A 43 -4.34 15.28 6.45
C PHE A 43 -3.83 16.57 5.82
N TYR A 44 -2.79 16.48 4.98
CA TYR A 44 -2.33 17.61 4.20
C TYR A 44 -3.46 18.20 3.34
N ALA A 45 -4.19 17.35 2.62
CA ALA A 45 -5.30 17.80 1.78
C ALA A 45 -6.46 18.43 2.58
N SER A 46 -6.80 17.83 3.73
CA SER A 46 -7.87 18.28 4.60
C SER A 46 -7.54 19.61 5.28
N LEU A 47 -6.33 19.75 5.82
CA LEU A 47 -5.81 20.97 6.42
C LEU A 47 -5.71 22.10 5.39
N THR A 48 -5.22 21.82 4.18
CA THR A 48 -5.11 22.82 3.12
C THR A 48 -6.49 23.32 2.65
N ARG A 49 -7.51 22.44 2.64
CA ARG A 49 -8.86 22.77 2.15
C ARG A 49 -9.73 23.46 3.20
N SER A 50 -9.67 23.01 4.45
CA SER A 50 -10.65 23.36 5.49
C SER A 50 -10.03 23.86 6.79
N GLY A 51 -8.70 23.80 6.94
CA GLY A 51 -7.98 24.19 8.14
C GLY A 51 -8.25 23.31 9.37
N ARG A 52 -9.01 22.21 9.23
CA ARG A 52 -9.43 21.33 10.33
C ARG A 52 -9.46 19.87 9.87
N LEU A 53 -9.33 18.94 10.82
CA LEU A 53 -9.52 17.51 10.58
C LEU A 53 -11.00 17.15 10.77
N GLY A 54 -11.60 16.60 9.72
CA GLY A 54 -13.02 16.24 9.68
C GLY A 54 -13.32 14.84 10.25
N ALA A 55 -14.60 14.47 10.25
CA ALA A 55 -15.04 13.12 10.63
C ALA A 55 -14.47 12.04 9.69
N LEU A 56 -14.29 12.35 8.40
CA LEU A 56 -13.66 11.47 7.42
C LEU A 56 -12.22 11.13 7.80
N ASP A 57 -11.44 12.13 8.23
CA ASP A 57 -10.03 11.95 8.60
C ASP A 57 -9.90 11.01 9.81
N LYS A 58 -10.81 11.14 10.78
CA LYS A 58 -10.89 10.23 11.94
C LYS A 58 -11.28 8.81 11.51
N GLY A 59 -12.25 8.67 10.61
CA GLY A 59 -12.64 7.37 10.06
C GLY A 59 -11.50 6.67 9.31
N LEU A 60 -10.70 7.43 8.56
CA LEU A 60 -9.53 6.92 7.86
C LEU A 60 -8.42 6.47 8.81
N VAL A 61 -8.22 7.18 9.94
CA VAL A 61 -7.30 6.72 10.99
C VAL A 61 -7.74 5.38 11.56
N VAL A 62 -9.03 5.21 11.83
CA VAL A 62 -9.57 3.94 12.32
C VAL A 62 -9.36 2.84 11.29
N ALA A 63 -9.70 3.08 10.02
CA ALA A 63 -9.49 2.11 8.94
C ALA A 63 -8.02 1.74 8.74
N ALA A 64 -7.11 2.71 8.80
CA ALA A 64 -5.67 2.50 8.75
C ALA A 64 -5.17 1.68 9.94
N THR A 65 -5.70 1.95 11.14
CA THR A 65 -5.36 1.19 12.36
C THR A 65 -5.83 -0.26 12.22
N ILE A 66 -7.06 -0.49 11.75
CA ILE A 66 -7.59 -1.84 11.48
C ILE A 66 -6.70 -2.56 10.46
N SER A 67 -6.35 -1.90 9.36
CA SER A 67 -5.48 -2.45 8.32
C SER A 67 -4.10 -2.83 8.87
N SER A 68 -3.48 -1.94 9.64
CA SER A 68 -2.16 -2.16 10.23
C SER A 68 -2.17 -3.24 11.31
N VAL A 69 -3.19 -3.26 12.17
CA VAL A 69 -3.36 -4.34 13.16
C VAL A 69 -3.57 -5.66 12.45
N ALA A 70 -4.46 -5.73 11.46
CA ALA A 70 -4.71 -6.95 10.69
C ALA A 70 -3.44 -7.48 9.99
N ALA A 71 -2.66 -6.58 9.37
CA ALA A 71 -1.38 -6.93 8.74
C ALA A 71 -0.34 -7.43 9.76
N LEU A 72 -0.25 -6.79 10.94
CA LEU A 72 0.66 -7.20 12.00
C LEU A 72 0.21 -8.47 12.73
N THR A 73 -1.09 -8.74 12.84
CA THR A 73 -1.61 -9.99 13.41
C THR A 73 -1.41 -11.17 12.46
N LEU A 74 -1.48 -10.94 11.14
CA LEU A 74 -1.08 -11.92 10.13
C LEU A 74 0.39 -12.34 10.35
N TRP A 75 1.25 -11.36 10.67
CA TRP A 75 2.67 -11.56 10.97
C TRP A 75 2.91 -12.23 12.34
N GLY A 76 2.30 -11.71 13.40
CA GLY A 76 2.62 -12.09 14.79
C GLY A 76 2.12 -13.47 15.21
N PHE A 77 1.04 -13.99 14.58
CA PHE A 77 0.43 -15.27 14.96
C PHE A 77 0.56 -16.37 13.89
N LEU A 78 0.72 -16.01 12.60
CA LEU A 78 0.52 -16.95 11.49
C LEU A 78 1.77 -17.26 10.65
N GLU A 79 2.87 -16.53 10.77
CA GLU A 79 4.11 -16.84 10.01
C GLU A 79 5.21 -17.57 10.80
N PRO A 80 5.58 -17.18 12.04
CA PRO A 80 6.65 -17.85 12.77
C PRO A 80 6.27 -19.25 13.27
N VAL A 81 4.97 -19.53 13.45
CA VAL A 81 4.45 -20.87 13.81
C VAL A 81 3.83 -21.59 12.59
N HIS A 82 3.43 -20.83 11.56
CA HIS A 82 2.46 -21.30 10.56
C HIS A 82 2.72 -20.77 9.11
N GLY A 83 3.90 -20.24 8.78
CA GLY A 83 4.29 -19.97 7.37
C GLY A 83 4.28 -21.24 6.51
N VAL A 84 4.46 -22.38 7.18
CA VAL A 84 4.24 -23.73 6.66
C VAL A 84 2.74 -24.07 6.56
N TYR A 85 1.87 -23.50 7.39
CA TYR A 85 0.44 -23.82 7.53
C TYR A 85 -0.41 -23.33 6.36
N MET A 86 -0.21 -22.13 5.79
CA MET A 86 -0.96 -21.72 4.59
C MET A 86 -0.60 -22.61 3.39
N ARG A 87 0.69 -22.89 3.19
CA ARG A 87 1.15 -23.84 2.16
C ARG A 87 0.70 -25.28 2.43
N VAL A 88 0.62 -25.71 3.70
CA VAL A 88 0.15 -27.04 4.10
C VAL A 88 -1.37 -27.16 4.02
N LEU A 89 -2.14 -26.11 4.34
CA LEU A 89 -3.59 -26.03 4.16
C LEU A 89 -3.94 -26.06 2.68
N GLU A 90 -3.17 -25.35 1.85
CA GLU A 90 -3.33 -25.32 0.40
C GLU A 90 -2.95 -26.68 -0.20
N ALA A 91 -1.82 -27.26 0.21
CA ALA A 91 -1.39 -28.60 -0.20
C ALA A 91 -2.32 -29.73 0.30
N ARG A 92 -3.09 -29.50 1.38
CA ARG A 92 -4.08 -30.47 1.91
C ARG A 92 -5.51 -30.20 1.45
N GLY A 93 -5.77 -29.12 0.70
CA GLY A 93 -7.13 -28.72 0.30
C GLY A 93 -8.02 -28.28 1.47
N LEU A 94 -7.45 -27.97 2.63
CA LEU A 94 -8.14 -27.61 3.87
C LEU A 94 -8.28 -26.09 4.06
N LEU A 95 -7.93 -25.29 3.03
CA LEU A 95 -8.07 -23.84 3.04
C LEU A 95 -9.52 -23.39 3.33
N ALA A 96 -10.50 -24.21 2.96
CA ALA A 96 -11.91 -23.98 3.21
C ALA A 96 -12.31 -24.16 4.70
N GLU A 97 -11.57 -24.95 5.47
CA GLU A 97 -11.87 -25.18 6.90
C GLU A 97 -11.27 -24.12 7.81
N HIS A 98 -10.24 -23.39 7.36
CA HIS A 98 -9.57 -22.33 8.12
C HIS A 98 -9.69 -20.96 7.41
N MET A 99 -10.93 -20.52 7.17
CA MET A 99 -11.25 -19.24 6.49
C MET A 99 -10.76 -17.98 7.22
N GLU A 100 -10.36 -18.06 8.49
CA GLU A 100 -9.98 -16.91 9.30
C GLU A 100 -8.75 -16.16 8.73
N VAL A 101 -7.77 -16.91 8.21
CA VAL A 101 -6.51 -16.37 7.67
C VAL A 101 -6.71 -15.59 6.35
N PRO A 102 -7.36 -16.15 5.32
CA PRO A 102 -7.64 -15.39 4.09
C PRO A 102 -8.61 -14.23 4.33
N MET A 103 -9.55 -14.35 5.28
CA MET A 103 -10.41 -13.22 5.67
C MET A 103 -9.60 -12.09 6.28
N LEU A 104 -8.65 -12.36 7.18
CA LEU A 104 -7.83 -11.33 7.81
C LEU A 104 -6.90 -10.61 6.81
N ALA A 105 -6.34 -11.35 5.85
CA ALA A 105 -5.55 -10.77 4.77
C ALA A 105 -6.43 -9.90 3.85
N ALA A 106 -7.63 -10.38 3.51
CA ALA A 106 -8.59 -9.61 2.73
C ALA A 106 -9.03 -8.33 3.44
N THR A 107 -9.32 -8.38 4.75
CA THR A 107 -9.70 -7.18 5.51
C THR A 107 -8.54 -6.18 5.60
N ALA A 108 -7.30 -6.63 5.81
CA ALA A 108 -6.12 -5.77 5.81
C ALA A 108 -5.96 -5.02 4.48
N VAL A 109 -6.07 -5.76 3.37
CA VAL A 109 -5.92 -5.22 2.00
C VAL A 109 -7.09 -4.30 1.63
N LEU A 110 -8.34 -4.69 1.93
CA LEU A 110 -9.52 -3.88 1.65
C LEU A 110 -9.51 -2.57 2.45
N ALA A 111 -9.18 -2.64 3.75
CA ALA A 111 -9.07 -1.45 4.59
C ALA A 111 -7.95 -0.51 4.09
N MET A 112 -6.78 -1.05 3.72
CA MET A 112 -5.70 -0.27 3.12
C MET A 112 -6.13 0.38 1.80
N ALA A 113 -6.86 -0.37 0.95
CA ALA A 113 -7.32 0.13 -0.34
C ALA A 113 -8.34 1.27 -0.18
N ILE A 114 -9.27 1.15 0.77
CA ILE A 114 -10.22 2.23 1.11
C ILE A 114 -9.47 3.49 1.53
N VAL A 115 -8.50 3.36 2.45
CA VAL A 115 -7.69 4.50 2.90
C VAL A 115 -6.92 5.09 1.73
N GLY A 116 -6.28 4.26 0.92
CA GLY A 116 -5.51 4.67 -0.25
C GLY A 116 -6.34 5.43 -1.27
N TYR A 117 -7.47 4.88 -1.72
CA TYR A 117 -8.32 5.51 -2.73
C TYR A 117 -8.90 6.84 -2.25
N ILE A 118 -9.45 6.90 -1.02
CA ILE A 118 -10.03 8.13 -0.50
C ILE A 118 -8.96 9.23 -0.39
N SER A 119 -7.78 8.87 0.09
CA SER A 119 -6.64 9.79 0.22
C SER A 119 -6.17 10.29 -1.16
N CYS A 120 -5.99 9.38 -2.12
CA CYS A 120 -5.59 9.71 -3.50
C CYS A 120 -6.62 10.62 -4.19
N VAL A 121 -7.92 10.33 -4.07
CA VAL A 121 -8.99 11.13 -4.68
C VAL A 121 -9.01 12.53 -4.08
N ASN A 122 -9.00 12.64 -2.75
CA ASN A 122 -9.05 13.94 -2.07
C ASN A 122 -7.85 14.81 -2.42
N PHE A 123 -6.65 14.23 -2.44
CA PHE A 123 -5.45 14.95 -2.81
C PHE A 123 -5.40 15.27 -4.32
N SER A 124 -5.91 14.39 -5.19
CA SER A 124 -6.01 14.67 -6.63
C SER A 124 -6.95 15.85 -6.91
N LEU A 125 -8.07 15.94 -6.20
CA LEU A 125 -8.98 17.08 -6.29
C LEU A 125 -8.31 18.38 -5.85
N LEU A 126 -7.51 18.35 -4.78
CA LEU A 126 -6.72 19.51 -4.35
C LEU A 126 -5.65 19.87 -5.38
N SER A 127 -4.89 18.88 -5.83
CA SER A 127 -3.81 19.05 -6.80
C SER A 127 -4.32 19.59 -8.13
N ARG A 128 -5.49 19.15 -8.59
CA ARG A 128 -6.13 19.67 -9.80
C ARG A 128 -6.53 21.14 -9.66
N ARG A 129 -7.00 21.56 -8.48
CA ARG A 129 -7.32 22.97 -8.22
C ARG A 129 -6.05 23.82 -8.21
N LEU A 130 -4.99 23.34 -7.55
CA LEU A 130 -3.71 24.03 -7.46
C LEU A 130 -2.92 23.99 -8.76
N SER A 131 -3.10 22.97 -9.61
CA SER A 131 -2.48 22.92 -10.94
C SER A 131 -3.06 23.96 -11.90
N MET A 132 -4.27 24.46 -11.62
CA MET A 132 -4.93 25.53 -12.39
C MET A 132 -4.63 26.92 -11.82
N SER A 133 -3.73 27.05 -10.84
CA SER A 133 -3.35 28.34 -10.28
C SER A 133 -2.63 29.21 -11.31
N ALA A 134 -2.80 30.53 -11.24
CA ALA A 134 -2.13 31.48 -12.12
C ALA A 134 -0.59 31.50 -11.96
N ASP A 135 -0.05 31.00 -10.85
CA ASP A 135 1.38 30.87 -10.65
C ASP A 135 1.92 29.62 -11.38
N PRO A 136 2.78 29.78 -12.41
CA PRO A 136 3.31 28.66 -13.20
C PRO A 136 4.16 27.69 -12.37
N VAL A 137 4.75 28.15 -11.27
CA VAL A 137 5.58 27.32 -10.38
C VAL A 137 4.68 26.39 -9.57
N ILE A 138 3.60 26.91 -9.00
CA ILE A 138 2.61 26.12 -8.26
C ILE A 138 1.89 25.16 -9.21
N ALA A 139 1.48 25.66 -10.39
CA ALA A 139 0.81 24.86 -11.40
C ALA A 139 1.64 23.63 -11.82
N GLY A 140 2.92 23.84 -12.12
CA GLY A 140 3.86 22.78 -12.49
C GLY A 140 4.05 21.76 -11.38
N ARG A 141 4.29 22.21 -10.14
CA ARG A 141 4.49 21.33 -8.97
C ARG A 141 3.31 20.40 -8.73
N TYR A 142 2.10 20.94 -8.70
CA TYR A 142 0.90 20.14 -8.44
C TYR A 142 0.48 19.29 -9.64
N GLY A 143 0.95 19.61 -10.85
CA GLY A 143 0.88 18.71 -12.01
C GLY A 143 1.65 17.41 -11.79
N TYR A 144 2.88 17.46 -11.29
CA TYR A 144 3.64 16.26 -10.92
C TYR A 144 3.00 15.49 -9.77
N ALA A 145 2.48 16.20 -8.76
CA ALA A 145 1.77 15.59 -7.64
C ALA A 145 0.52 14.82 -8.10
N LEU A 146 -0.21 15.36 -9.08
CA LEU A 146 -1.39 14.71 -9.68
C LEU A 146 -1.00 13.39 -10.38
N TRP A 147 0.05 13.41 -11.20
CA TRP A 147 0.56 12.19 -11.83
C TRP A 147 1.02 11.16 -10.80
N GLY A 148 1.67 11.61 -9.71
CA GLY A 148 2.02 10.76 -8.58
C GLY A 148 0.79 10.05 -7.99
N MET A 149 -0.31 10.78 -7.77
CA MET A 149 -1.55 10.19 -7.23
C MET A 149 -2.23 9.20 -8.17
N VAL A 150 -2.21 9.44 -9.47
CA VAL A 150 -2.73 8.46 -10.46
C VAL A 150 -1.94 7.16 -10.39
N LEU A 151 -0.62 7.27 -10.33
CA LEU A 151 0.30 6.14 -10.26
C LEU A 151 0.12 5.36 -8.95
N MET A 152 -0.14 6.08 -7.85
CA MET A 152 -0.49 5.50 -6.55
C MET A 152 -1.83 4.77 -6.54
N ALA A 153 -2.88 5.36 -7.13
CA ALA A 153 -4.16 4.70 -7.26
C ALA A 153 -4.03 3.39 -8.06
N LEU A 154 -3.22 3.39 -9.12
CA LEU A 154 -2.95 2.19 -9.92
C LEU A 154 -2.17 1.12 -9.12
N ALA A 155 -1.20 1.53 -8.30
CA ALA A 155 -0.49 0.62 -7.40
C ALA A 155 -1.41 -0.02 -6.32
N VAL A 156 -2.37 0.76 -5.81
CA VAL A 156 -3.42 0.25 -4.90
C VAL A 156 -4.30 -0.77 -5.63
N THR A 157 -4.72 -0.50 -6.86
CA THR A 157 -5.50 -1.45 -7.68
C THR A 157 -4.74 -2.76 -7.91
N LEU A 158 -3.44 -2.69 -8.20
CA LEU A 158 -2.59 -3.89 -8.34
C LEU A 158 -2.50 -4.69 -7.03
N THR A 159 -2.57 -4.03 -5.88
CA THR A 159 -2.61 -4.72 -4.57
C THR A 159 -3.89 -5.53 -4.40
N LEU A 160 -5.02 -5.03 -4.88
CA LEU A 160 -6.30 -5.77 -4.86
C LEU A 160 -6.30 -6.99 -5.78
N ALA A 161 -5.52 -6.96 -6.86
CA ALA A 161 -5.36 -8.10 -7.76
C ALA A 161 -4.47 -9.22 -7.16
N TYR A 162 -3.63 -8.90 -6.17
CA TYR A 162 -2.71 -9.84 -5.52
C TYR A 162 -3.39 -11.13 -5.00
N PRO A 163 -4.48 -11.08 -4.20
CA PRO A 163 -5.15 -12.29 -3.73
C PRO A 163 -5.76 -13.13 -4.86
N VAL A 164 -6.24 -12.50 -5.95
CA VAL A 164 -6.82 -13.22 -7.10
C VAL A 164 -5.74 -14.00 -7.84
N VAL A 165 -4.57 -13.39 -8.05
CA VAL A 165 -3.44 -14.03 -8.73
C VAL A 165 -2.80 -15.13 -7.87
N LEU A 166 -2.84 -14.96 -6.54
CA LEU A 166 -2.42 -15.99 -5.60
C LEU A 166 -3.31 -17.23 -5.71
N MET A 167 -4.63 -17.06 -5.71
CA MET A 167 -5.59 -18.16 -5.86
C MET A 167 -5.49 -18.87 -7.23
N ALA A 168 -5.00 -18.18 -8.26
CA ALA A 168 -4.77 -18.74 -9.59
C ALA A 168 -3.47 -19.56 -9.71
N GLY A 169 -2.62 -19.61 -8.67
CA GLY A 169 -1.38 -20.40 -8.67
C GLY A 169 -0.26 -19.86 -9.59
N LEU A 170 -0.36 -18.60 -10.03
CA LEU A 170 0.57 -18.01 -11.00
C LEU A 170 1.76 -17.32 -10.31
N GLY A 171 2.67 -18.11 -9.75
CA GLY A 171 3.82 -17.62 -8.95
C GLY A 171 4.70 -16.56 -9.65
N HIS A 172 5.00 -16.73 -10.94
CA HIS A 172 5.77 -15.74 -11.71
C HIS A 172 5.07 -14.39 -11.83
N LEU A 173 3.73 -14.41 -11.90
CA LEU A 173 2.91 -13.22 -12.06
C LEU A 173 2.82 -12.44 -10.72
N LEU A 174 2.86 -13.13 -9.58
CA LEU A 174 2.99 -12.51 -8.26
C LEU A 174 4.30 -11.75 -8.09
N MET A 175 5.41 -12.33 -8.55
CA MET A 175 6.72 -11.65 -8.50
C MET A 175 6.69 -10.37 -9.35
N LEU A 176 6.20 -10.47 -10.59
CA LEU A 176 6.05 -9.33 -11.48
C LEU A 176 5.17 -8.23 -10.87
N LEU A 177 4.00 -8.60 -10.34
CA LEU A 177 3.08 -7.67 -9.68
C LEU A 177 3.73 -6.96 -8.48
N THR A 178 4.49 -7.70 -7.68
CA THR A 178 5.16 -7.16 -6.49
C THR A 178 6.22 -6.11 -6.89
N VAL A 179 7.04 -6.43 -7.89
CA VAL A 179 8.10 -5.54 -8.40
C VAL A 179 7.48 -4.30 -9.06
N VAL A 180 6.51 -4.49 -9.95
CA VAL A 180 5.83 -3.38 -10.65
C VAL A 180 5.15 -2.46 -9.65
N ARG A 181 4.41 -3.01 -8.69
CA ARG A 181 3.78 -2.23 -7.62
C ARG A 181 4.79 -1.44 -6.80
N ALA A 182 5.91 -2.05 -6.41
CA ALA A 182 6.94 -1.38 -5.63
C ALA A 182 7.55 -0.21 -6.40
N ILE A 183 7.89 -0.41 -7.68
CA ILE A 183 8.39 0.66 -8.55
C ILE A 183 7.35 1.79 -8.66
N MET A 184 6.08 1.44 -8.82
CA MET A 184 4.99 2.42 -8.89
C MET A 184 4.87 3.24 -7.60
N PHE A 185 4.93 2.60 -6.43
CA PHE A 185 4.92 3.33 -5.15
C PHE A 185 6.12 4.25 -4.98
N ILE A 186 7.31 3.82 -5.38
CA ILE A 186 8.54 4.63 -5.31
C ILE A 186 8.41 5.84 -6.24
N ALA A 187 8.05 5.61 -7.51
CA ALA A 187 7.88 6.67 -8.50
C ALA A 187 6.80 7.67 -8.08
N ALA A 188 5.66 7.17 -7.59
CA ALA A 188 4.58 8.00 -7.06
C ALA A 188 5.04 8.86 -5.87
N SER A 189 5.77 8.27 -4.93
CA SER A 189 6.27 8.98 -3.74
C SER A 189 7.24 10.11 -4.11
N ILE A 190 8.13 9.86 -5.08
CA ILE A 190 9.05 10.89 -5.61
C ILE A 190 8.26 12.03 -6.26
N LEU A 191 7.26 11.70 -7.09
CA LEU A 191 6.42 12.70 -7.76
C LEU A 191 5.61 13.55 -6.76
N VAL A 192 5.04 12.92 -5.73
CA VAL A 192 4.33 13.63 -4.65
C VAL A 192 5.29 14.49 -3.84
N TYR A 193 6.49 14.01 -3.53
CA TYR A 193 7.52 14.79 -2.84
C TYR A 193 7.94 16.04 -3.64
N LEU A 194 8.18 15.89 -4.95
CA LEU A 194 8.48 17.01 -5.85
C LEU A 194 7.34 18.02 -5.90
N GLY A 195 6.10 17.56 -5.86
CA GLY A 195 4.92 18.43 -5.81
C GLY A 195 4.80 19.20 -4.49
N VAL A 196 4.78 18.48 -3.37
CA VAL A 196 4.48 19.04 -2.03
C VAL A 196 5.66 19.79 -1.44
N ALA A 197 6.85 19.19 -1.38
CA ALA A 197 8.02 19.83 -0.80
C ALA A 197 8.69 20.79 -1.81
N GLY A 198 8.89 20.34 -3.04
CA GLY A 198 9.50 21.14 -4.11
C GLY A 198 10.90 21.65 -3.72
N PRO A 199 11.95 20.82 -3.80
CA PRO A 199 13.30 21.27 -3.46
C PRO A 199 13.72 22.49 -4.29
N ARG A 200 14.57 23.37 -3.74
CA ARG A 200 14.90 24.68 -4.33
C ARG A 200 15.31 24.59 -5.80
N TRP A 201 16.17 23.63 -6.15
CA TRP A 201 16.61 23.38 -7.53
C TRP A 201 15.45 23.09 -8.50
N PHE A 202 14.40 22.42 -8.02
CA PHE A 202 13.22 22.06 -8.83
C PHE A 202 12.30 23.26 -9.03
N VAL A 203 12.10 24.03 -7.97
CA VAL A 203 11.33 25.29 -8.00
C VAL A 203 11.99 26.28 -8.95
N GLU A 204 13.32 26.46 -8.87
CA GLU A 204 14.09 27.30 -9.78
C GLU A 204 13.99 26.84 -11.24
N ARG A 205 14.03 25.53 -11.49
CA ARG A 205 13.87 24.97 -12.84
C ARG A 205 12.48 25.27 -13.42
N LEU A 206 11.43 25.16 -12.60
CA LEU A 206 10.06 25.50 -13.03
C LEU A 206 9.89 27.00 -13.26
N ALA A 207 10.46 27.84 -12.41
CA ALA A 207 10.45 29.29 -12.58
C ALA A 207 11.15 29.72 -13.89
N ARG A 208 12.30 29.11 -14.23
CA ARG A 208 13.00 29.38 -15.50
C ARG A 208 12.16 29.00 -16.72
N LYS A 209 11.47 27.86 -16.69
CA LYS A 209 10.57 27.44 -17.78
C LYS A 209 9.33 28.34 -17.90
N GLY A 210 8.77 28.80 -16.78
CA GLY A 210 7.64 29.72 -16.77
C GLY A 210 8.01 31.15 -17.22
N GLY A 211 9.24 31.59 -16.95
CA GLY A 211 9.77 32.89 -17.37
C GLY A 211 10.17 32.99 -18.84
N GLN A 212 10.40 31.87 -19.53
CA GLN A 212 10.66 31.83 -20.98
C GLN A 212 9.38 31.83 -21.84
N ALA A 213 8.20 31.71 -21.22
CA ALA A 213 6.90 31.70 -21.90
C ALA A 213 6.18 33.07 -21.85
N ARG A 214 6.87 34.13 -21.41
CA ARG A 214 6.45 35.54 -21.48
C ARG A 214 7.45 36.31 -22.33
#